data_AF-A0A7C3RTL4-F1
#
_entry.id   AF-A0A7C3RTL4-F1
#
_cell.length_a   1.000
_cell.length_b   1.000
_cell.length_c   1.000
_cell.angle_alpha   90.00
_cell.angle_beta   90.00
_cell.angle_gamma   90.00
#
_symmetry.space_group_name_H-M   'P 1'
#
loop_
_entity.id
_entity.type
_entity.pdbx_description
1 polymer ?
#
loop_
_entity_poly.entity_id
_entity_poly.type
_entity_poly.pdbx_seq_one_letter_code
_entity_poly.pdbx_strand_id
1 'polypeptide(L)'
;MKESRLWFLQFLTGAILLFLLTMHMGIMHLEDIFGFISRVSGAEPLDWKAVLHRSKQVAFLVVNIIFLGSALFHGLYGLRNILIEAIPSKKFGKILGLVITIFGIILFLYGSYATIGIYVKKF
;
A
#
# COMPACT_ATOMS: atom_id res chain seq x y z
N MET A 1 21.22 11.37 -11.64
CA MET A 1 20.27 10.37 -12.18
C MET A 1 19.39 9.70 -11.12
N LYS A 2 19.87 9.41 -9.90
CA LYS A 2 19.06 8.74 -8.85
C LYS A 2 17.78 9.50 -8.46
N GLU A 3 17.87 10.82 -8.28
CA GLU A 3 16.71 11.66 -7.94
C GLU A 3 15.63 11.66 -9.04
N SER A 4 16.02 11.70 -10.31
CA SER A 4 15.07 11.60 -11.44
C SER A 4 14.30 10.27 -11.44
N ARG A 5 14.96 9.17 -11.03
CA ARG A 5 14.29 7.86 -10.91
C ARG A 5 13.29 7.82 -9.76
N LEU A 6 13.64 8.36 -8.59
CA LEU A 6 12.73 8.40 -7.44
C LEU A 6 11.52 9.30 -7.74
N TRP A 7 11.75 10.43 -8.40
CA TRP A 7 10.71 11.31 -8.88
C TRP A 7 9.78 10.62 -9.88
N PHE A 8 10.32 9.90 -10.87
CA PHE A 8 9.50 9.10 -11.80
C PHE A 8 8.66 8.05 -11.07
N LEU A 9 9.25 7.34 -10.10
CA LEU A 9 8.52 6.38 -9.28
C LEU A 9 7.40 7.04 -8.46
N GLN A 10 7.55 8.29 -8.04
CA GLN A 10 6.49 9.03 -7.34
C GLN A 10 5.25 9.23 -8.21
N PHE A 11 5.45 9.61 -9.49
CA PHE A 11 4.35 9.73 -10.45
C PHE A 11 3.72 8.39 -10.77
N LEU A 12 4.55 7.38 -11.04
CA LEU A 12 4.05 6.04 -11.37
C LEU A 12 3.23 5.45 -10.23
N THR A 13 3.74 5.51 -8.99
CA THR A 13 3.00 5.02 -7.81
C THR A 13 1.76 5.86 -7.54
N GLY A 14 1.80 7.19 -7.75
CA GLY A 14 0.61 8.03 -7.66
C GLY A 14 -0.49 7.61 -8.65
N ALA A 15 -0.14 7.31 -9.90
CA ALA A 15 -1.07 6.82 -10.90
C ALA A 15 -1.64 5.43 -10.55
N ILE A 16 -0.79 4.52 -10.06
CA ILE A 16 -1.23 3.20 -9.57
C ILE A 16 -2.19 3.37 -8.38
N LEU A 17 -1.86 4.24 -7.43
CA LEU A 17 -2.69 4.50 -6.26
C LEU A 17 -4.02 5.14 -6.60
N LEU A 18 -4.08 6.03 -7.60
CA LEU A 18 -5.36 6.61 -8.04
C LEU A 18 -6.38 5.50 -8.33
N PHE A 19 -5.97 4.44 -9.03
CA PHE A 19 -6.83 3.30 -9.30
C PHE A 19 -7.01 2.40 -8.06
N LEU A 20 -5.91 1.91 -7.46
CA LEU A 20 -5.99 0.90 -6.40
C LEU A 20 -6.59 1.44 -5.09
N LEU A 21 -6.30 2.68 -4.71
CA LEU A 21 -6.89 3.32 -3.53
C LEU A 21 -8.39 3.55 -3.74
N THR A 22 -8.81 3.95 -4.94
CA THR A 22 -10.24 4.09 -5.27
C THR A 22 -10.95 2.76 -5.13
N MET A 23 -10.37 1.68 -5.68
CA MET A 23 -10.92 0.34 -5.53
C MET A 23 -10.98 -0.11 -4.06
N HIS A 24 -9.92 0.16 -3.30
CA HIS A 24 -9.86 -0.16 -1.87
C HIS A 24 -10.96 0.57 -1.10
N MET A 25 -11.07 1.90 -1.26
CA MET A 25 -12.09 2.70 -0.60
C MET A 25 -13.50 2.28 -1.03
N GLY A 26 -13.72 1.98 -2.31
CA GLY A 26 -15.00 1.49 -2.81
C GLY A 26 -15.41 0.16 -2.17
N ILE A 27 -14.50 -0.82 -2.08
CA ILE A 27 -14.81 -2.11 -1.46
C ILE A 27 -15.02 -1.98 0.07
N MET A 28 -14.29 -1.09 0.73
CA MET A 28 -14.34 -0.96 2.19
C MET A 28 -15.46 -0.05 2.71
N HIS A 29 -16.00 0.84 1.88
CA HIS A 29 -16.97 1.86 2.30
C HIS A 29 -18.19 2.01 1.39
N LEU A 30 -18.21 1.35 0.23
CA LEU A 30 -19.30 1.38 -0.76
C LEU A 30 -19.62 -0.06 -1.23
N GLU A 31 -19.67 -1.00 -0.29
CA GLU A 31 -19.83 -2.44 -0.54
C GLU A 31 -21.10 -2.80 -1.30
N ASP A 32 -22.16 -2.00 -1.17
CA ASP A 32 -23.40 -2.16 -1.96
C ASP A 32 -23.15 -1.98 -3.46
N ILE A 33 -22.16 -1.17 -3.84
CA ILE A 33 -21.81 -0.87 -5.23
C ILE A 33 -20.63 -1.75 -5.68
N PHE A 34 -19.61 -1.92 -4.84
CA PHE A 34 -18.34 -2.57 -5.19
C PHE A 34 -18.21 -4.00 -4.69
N GLY A 35 -19.14 -4.51 -3.89
CA GLY A 35 -19.09 -5.83 -3.25
C GLY A 35 -18.96 -6.98 -4.24
N PHE A 36 -19.49 -6.83 -5.46
CA PHE A 36 -19.38 -7.83 -6.53
C PHE A 36 -17.91 -8.13 -6.91
N ILE A 37 -17.02 -7.13 -6.81
CA ILE A 37 -15.59 -7.27 -7.14
C ILE A 37 -14.89 -8.13 -6.10
N SER A 38 -15.29 -8.00 -4.84
CA SER A 38 -14.74 -8.79 -3.75
C SER A 38 -15.35 -10.20 -3.64
N ARG A 39 -16.45 -10.44 -4.37
CA ARG A 39 -17.30 -11.63 -4.28
C ARG A 39 -17.85 -11.86 -2.87
N VAL A 40 -18.00 -10.77 -2.12
CA VAL A 40 -18.60 -10.71 -0.79
C VAL A 40 -19.54 -9.51 -0.81
N SER A 41 -20.78 -9.73 -1.26
CA SER A 41 -21.82 -8.68 -1.35
C SER A 41 -22.74 -8.74 -0.13
N GLY A 42 -23.04 -7.58 0.46
CA GLY A 42 -23.98 -7.47 1.59
C GLY A 42 -23.46 -7.99 2.93
N ALA A 43 -22.15 -8.18 3.06
CA ALA A 43 -21.51 -8.47 4.34
C ALA A 43 -20.54 -7.33 4.70
N GLU A 44 -20.46 -7.03 5.98
CA GLU A 44 -19.54 -6.04 6.55
C GLU A 44 -18.10 -6.30 6.05
N PRO A 45 -17.45 -5.37 5.33
CA PRO A 45 -16.14 -5.61 4.72
C PRO A 45 -15.05 -6.01 5.70
N LEU A 46 -15.17 -5.59 6.96
CA LEU A 46 -14.23 -5.89 8.04
C LEU A 46 -14.53 -7.20 8.79
N ASP A 47 -15.65 -7.87 8.50
CA ASP A 47 -15.94 -9.18 9.10
C ASP A 47 -14.83 -10.19 8.77
N TRP A 48 -14.46 -11.00 9.77
CA TRP A 48 -13.36 -11.95 9.63
C TRP A 48 -13.54 -12.92 8.45
N LYS A 49 -14.78 -13.41 8.22
CA LYS A 49 -15.05 -14.32 7.10
C LYS A 49 -14.91 -13.59 5.77
N ALA A 50 -15.38 -12.34 5.68
CA ALA A 50 -15.24 -11.50 4.49
C ALA A 50 -13.76 -11.22 4.17
N VAL A 51 -12.98 -10.85 5.18
CA VAL A 51 -11.53 -10.63 5.04
C VAL A 51 -10.83 -11.92 4.60
N LEU A 52 -11.09 -13.04 5.28
CA LEU A 52 -10.48 -14.33 4.95
C LEU A 52 -10.82 -14.76 3.52
N HIS A 53 -12.08 -14.62 3.09
CA HIS A 53 -12.50 -14.93 1.73
C HIS A 53 -11.75 -14.11 0.68
N ARG A 54 -11.60 -12.79 0.89
CA ARG A 54 -10.84 -11.92 -0.02
C ARG A 54 -9.35 -12.27 -0.02
N SER A 55 -8.76 -12.48 1.15
CA SER A 55 -7.34 -12.82 1.31
C SER A 55 -6.95 -14.17 0.68
N LYS A 56 -7.92 -15.03 0.37
CA LYS A 56 -7.72 -16.30 -0.34
C LYS A 56 -7.74 -16.20 -1.86
N GLN A 57 -8.11 -15.04 -2.40
CA GLN A 57 -8.13 -14.83 -3.84
C GLN A 57 -6.76 -14.35 -4.33
N VAL A 58 -6.22 -14.99 -5.37
CA VAL A 58 -4.90 -14.61 -5.93
C VAL A 58 -4.88 -13.15 -6.41
N ALA A 59 -6.02 -12.65 -6.93
CA ALA A 59 -6.17 -11.26 -7.35
C ALA A 59 -5.94 -10.29 -6.18
N PHE A 60 -6.56 -10.54 -5.02
CA PHE A 60 -6.38 -9.72 -3.82
C PHE A 60 -4.97 -9.84 -3.25
N LEU A 61 -4.33 -11.02 -3.32
CA LEU A 61 -2.93 -11.17 -2.93
C LEU A 61 -2.02 -10.24 -3.76
N VAL A 62 -2.14 -10.31 -5.10
CA VAL A 62 -1.32 -9.52 -6.02
C VAL A 62 -1.61 -8.02 -5.84
N VAL A 63 -2.89 -7.65 -5.83
CA VAL A 63 -3.32 -6.26 -5.65
C VAL A 63 -2.83 -5.69 -4.32
N ASN A 64 -2.97 -6.43 -3.21
CA ASN A 64 -2.52 -5.95 -1.90
C ASN A 64 -1.02 -5.74 -1.83
N ILE A 65 -0.20 -6.61 -2.44
CA ILE A 65 1.26 -6.44 -2.48
C ILE A 65 1.65 -5.21 -3.31
N ILE A 66 1.06 -5.05 -4.50
CA ILE A 66 1.30 -3.88 -5.36
C ILE A 66 0.84 -2.60 -4.67
N PHE A 67 -0.35 -2.62 -4.07
CA PHE A 67 -0.92 -1.49 -3.35
C PHE A 67 -0.06 -1.11 -2.14
N LEU A 68 0.37 -2.08 -1.34
CA LEU A 68 1.28 -1.89 -0.20
C LEU A 68 2.60 -1.23 -0.62
N GLY A 69 3.27 -1.79 -1.64
CA GLY A 69 4.51 -1.24 -2.15
C GLY A 69 4.35 0.18 -2.69
N SER A 70 3.29 0.42 -3.46
CA SER A 70 2.99 1.73 -4.05
C SER A 70 2.66 2.77 -2.99
N ALA A 71 1.81 2.43 -2.02
CA ALA A 71 1.39 3.33 -0.94
C ALA A 71 2.56 3.69 -0.02
N LEU A 72 3.37 2.70 0.37
CA LEU A 72 4.56 2.92 1.18
C LEU A 72 5.57 3.82 0.45
N PHE A 73 5.90 3.52 -0.80
CA PHE A 73 6.81 4.36 -1.57
C PHE A 73 6.27 5.79 -1.70
N HIS A 74 5.03 5.94 -2.18
CA HIS A 74 4.44 7.24 -2.49
C HIS A 74 4.31 8.13 -1.26
N GLY A 75 3.75 7.59 -0.18
CA GLY A 75 3.55 8.33 1.06
C GLY A 75 4.85 8.70 1.75
N LEU A 76 5.79 7.74 1.85
CA LEU A 76 7.04 7.95 2.55
C LEU A 76 8.03 8.83 1.77
N TYR A 77 8.14 8.67 0.45
CA TYR A 77 8.97 9.53 -0.38
C TYR A 77 8.41 10.95 -0.46
N GLY A 78 7.08 11.10 -0.58
CA GLY A 78 6.41 12.40 -0.50
C GLY A 78 6.67 13.11 0.84
N LEU A 79 6.46 12.40 1.96
CA LEU A 79 6.73 12.93 3.30
C LEU A 79 8.20 13.34 3.47
N ARG A 80 9.14 12.53 2.98
CA ARG A 80 10.57 12.86 2.99
C ARG A 80 10.83 14.21 2.33
N ASN A 81 10.24 14.45 1.16
CA ASN A 81 10.47 15.68 0.41
C ASN A 81 9.88 16.90 1.15
N ILE A 82 8.65 16.80 1.65
CA ILE A 82 8.01 17.85 2.47
C ILE A 82 8.89 18.22 3.67
N LEU A 83 9.40 17.22 4.40
CA LEU A 83 10.20 17.47 5.60
C LEU A 83 11.59 18.07 5.29
N ILE A 84 12.22 17.67 4.19
CA ILE A 84 13.52 18.25 3.78
C ILE A 84 13.35 19.70 3.31
N GLU A 85 12.23 20.02 2.66
CA GLU A 85 11.88 21.39 2.27
C GLU A 85 11.60 22.26 3.50
N ALA A 86 10.89 21.72 4.51
CA ALA A 86 10.60 22.42 5.75
C ALA A 86 11.84 22.61 6.65
N ILE A 87 12.78 21.66 6.63
CA ILE A 87 14.00 21.67 7.48
C ILE A 87 15.24 21.52 6.58
N PRO A 88 15.78 22.63 6.04
CA PRO A 88 16.86 22.60 5.06
C PRO A 88 18.21 22.28 5.73
N SER A 89 18.47 20.99 5.99
CA SER A 89 19.74 20.49 6.53
C SER A 89 20.20 19.24 5.80
N LYS A 90 21.44 19.27 5.30
CA LYS A 90 22.06 18.13 4.59
C LYS A 90 22.17 16.88 5.47
N LYS A 91 22.45 17.06 6.77
CA LYS A 91 22.54 15.95 7.72
C LYS A 91 21.16 15.36 7.99
N PHE A 92 20.17 16.23 8.23
CA PHE A 92 18.79 15.83 8.45
C PHE A 92 18.24 15.02 7.27
N GLY A 93 18.38 15.53 6.04
CA GLY A 93 17.88 14.83 4.85
C GLY A 93 18.50 13.45 4.61
N LYS A 94 19.79 13.26 4.95
CA LYS A 94 20.45 11.95 4.88
C LYS A 94 19.90 10.97 5.91
N ILE A 95 19.78 11.39 7.17
CA ILE A 95 19.26 10.56 8.25
C ILE A 95 17.79 10.21 7.99
N LEU A 96 16.97 11.20 7.65
CA LEU A 96 15.56 11.02 7.35
C LEU A 96 15.36 10.04 6.19
N GLY A 97 16.13 10.19 5.10
CA GLY A 97 16.07 9.27 3.97
C GLY A 97 16.39 7.83 4.36
N LEU A 98 17.41 7.61 5.20
CA LEU A 98 17.76 6.28 5.71
C LEU A 98 16.64 5.69 6.58
N VAL A 99 16.15 6.45 7.57
CA VAL A 99 15.09 6.01 8.48
C VAL A 99 13.82 5.65 7.71
N ILE A 100 13.38 6.54 6.82
CA ILE A 100 12.20 6.31 5.99
C ILE A 100 12.36 5.04 5.13
N THR A 101 13.54 4.83 4.53
CA THR A 101 13.78 3.66 3.69
C THR A 101 13.73 2.36 4.49
N ILE A 102 14.41 2.30 5.63
CA ILE A 102 14.41 1.13 6.51
C ILE A 102 12.99 0.84 7.00
N PHE A 103 12.29 1.88 7.45
CA PHE A 103 10.91 1.76 7.93
C PHE A 103 9.97 1.23 6.84
N GLY A 104 10.06 1.77 5.63
CA GLY A 104 9.29 1.28 4.48
C GLY A 104 9.57 -0.18 4.15
N ILE A 105 10.84 -0.63 4.20
CA ILE A 105 11.21 -2.04 3.97
C ILE A 105 10.60 -2.93 5.04
N ILE A 106 10.68 -2.56 6.32
CA ILE A 106 10.12 -3.34 7.42
C ILE A 106 8.60 -3.50 7.26
N LEU A 107 7.89 -2.40 6.99
CA LEU A 107 6.44 -2.43 6.77
C LEU A 107 6.06 -3.26 5.54
N PHE A 108 6.82 -3.14 4.45
CA PHE A 108 6.57 -3.92 3.24
C PHE A 108 6.74 -5.41 3.48
N LEU A 109 7.82 -5.82 4.17
CA LEU A 109 8.07 -7.22 4.51
C LEU A 109 6.99 -7.75 5.45
N TYR A 110 6.62 -7.00 6.49
CA TYR A 110 5.59 -7.39 7.44
C TYR A 110 4.21 -7.55 6.78
N GLY A 111 3.77 -6.57 5.99
CA GLY A 111 2.49 -6.62 5.27
C GLY A 111 2.46 -7.73 4.20
N SER A 112 3.57 -7.90 3.46
CA SER A 112 3.71 -9.00 2.50
C SER A 112 3.66 -10.37 3.19
N TYR A 113 4.35 -10.52 4.31
CA TYR A 113 4.31 -11.74 5.12
C TYR A 113 2.90 -12.05 5.60
N ALA A 114 2.17 -11.05 6.11
CA ALA A 114 0.80 -11.23 6.59
C ALA A 114 -0.14 -11.69 5.46
N THR A 115 -0.11 -11.02 4.29
CA THR A 115 -1.01 -11.38 3.19
C THR A 115 -0.66 -12.74 2.56
N ILE A 116 0.63 -13.07 2.43
CA ILE A 116 1.08 -14.38 1.92
C ILE A 116 0.75 -15.48 2.93
N GLY A 117 0.97 -15.23 4.22
CA GLY A 117 0.69 -16.17 5.29
C GLY A 117 -0.78 -16.56 5.34
N ILE A 118 -1.69 -15.58 5.26
CA ILE A 118 -3.13 -15.86 5.18
C ILE A 118 -3.47 -16.60 3.89
N TYR A 119 -2.90 -16.20 2.74
CA TYR A 119 -3.17 -16.87 1.46
C TYR A 119 -2.80 -18.37 1.49
N VAL A 120 -1.62 -18.72 2.02
CA VAL A 120 -1.11 -20.10 2.00
C VAL A 120 -1.69 -20.97 3.12
N LYS A 121 -1.98 -20.42 4.29
CA LYS A 121 -2.42 -21.23 5.46
C LYS A 121 -3.79 -21.84 5.27
N LYS A 122 -3.94 -23.17 5.37
CA LYS A 122 -5.27 -23.82 5.34
C LYS A 122 -5.96 -23.59 6.69
N PHE A 123 -7.15 -22.99 6.67
CA PHE A 123 -8.02 -22.78 7.83
C PHE A 123 -9.28 -23.62 7.65
#